data_AF-A0A356XC86-F1
#
_entry.id   AF-A0A356XC86-F1
#
_cell.length_a   1.000
_cell.length_b   1.000
_cell.length_c   1.000
_cell.angle_alpha   90.00
_cell.angle_beta   90.00
_cell.angle_gamma   90.00
#
_symmetry.space_group_name_H-M   'P 1'
#
loop_
_entity.id
_entity.type
_entity.pdbx_description
1 polymer ?
#
loop_
_entity_poly.entity_id
_entity_poly.type
_entity_poly.pdbx_seq_one_letter_code
_entity_poly.pdbx_strand_id
1 'polypeptide(L)'
;LTVEAVKSLCDSTVPKGIEPAAISAPLSSSAGSQTAAVKATAKAVSADPLIKILDDPRSTLDQRIETVLNLGKMRKDAKEAVPALVKMMEGILEQEGARPPRIEDHLRNALLRTLLDIDRNDERVKDVLSKGLTEPLARPSNLSSSRYFSQGELSRDTRAENDNGRAYTPVATWNEYTFQVGTAEMFKSATAISAEDYQKVVAGLAADFPDAKTWRKDNASLYRLKITKTGPDGNIQSAFLEGESFVFDGSDAKVQGWSIAADKDGFLHLMGGQHNAPNPANYIPGSWERMGLSRNSKDNNYPAQMYWVSRNPGDITSFVFAGRKEDPRSLPTSYWNYMNFVQDREGELYTYGRINIAGLQSWGLYRYDTSSHEWEALGGDASKLVANGKAAHPDWSNYLIRQVRGPVPVTPQPNTLVWAWMPNFYNFCRAPFGIYFDITNRMHVNMRIRGVGESGQIIDSHVYAWSDDGGKTFCRADGTPLALPLTISPAPDHNADVNSHDTLKWWELWTSLLKEAGYSIPKFN
;
A
#
# COMPACT_ATOMS: atom_id res chain seq x y z
N LEU A 1 3.62 32.32 10.46
CA LEU A 1 4.07 32.55 9.07
C LEU A 1 2.93 33.21 8.31
N THR A 2 3.13 34.41 7.77
CA THR A 2 2.07 35.19 7.09
C THR A 2 1.96 34.81 5.61
N VAL A 3 0.76 34.99 5.06
CA VAL A 3 0.36 34.63 3.68
C VAL A 3 1.27 35.26 2.60
N GLU A 4 1.94 36.37 2.90
CA GLU A 4 2.88 37.02 1.98
C GLU A 4 4.23 36.30 1.84
N ALA A 5 4.65 35.51 2.84
CA ALA A 5 5.91 34.76 2.77
C ALA A 5 5.84 33.55 1.82
N VAL A 6 4.65 33.04 1.52
CA VAL A 6 4.45 31.89 0.62
C VAL A 6 4.47 32.32 -0.85
N LYS A 7 4.13 33.57 -1.15
CA LYS A 7 4.07 34.07 -2.53
C LYS A 7 5.45 34.31 -3.15
N SER A 8 6.47 34.58 -2.34
CA SER A 8 7.84 34.84 -2.81
C SER A 8 8.64 33.58 -3.17
N LEU A 9 8.16 32.38 -2.81
CA LEU A 9 8.87 31.11 -3.06
C LEU A 9 8.48 30.45 -4.40
N CYS A 10 7.44 30.93 -5.07
CA CYS A 10 6.97 30.34 -6.33
C CYS A 10 7.54 30.98 -7.60
N ASP A 11 8.21 32.13 -7.52
CA ASP A 11 8.58 32.93 -8.70
C ASP A 11 10.07 32.89 -9.08
N SER A 12 10.90 32.01 -8.50
CA SER A 12 12.28 31.87 -8.96
C SER A 12 12.78 30.43 -8.89
N THR A 13 12.70 29.72 -10.02
CA THR A 13 13.82 29.05 -10.71
C THR A 13 13.30 27.97 -11.66
N VAL A 14 13.29 28.25 -12.97
CA VAL A 14 13.29 27.21 -14.01
C VAL A 14 14.57 27.39 -14.82
N PRO A 15 15.54 26.47 -14.74
CA PRO A 15 16.65 26.45 -15.68
C PRO A 15 16.14 26.06 -17.07
N LYS A 16 16.44 26.88 -18.07
CA LYS A 16 16.25 26.53 -19.48
C LYS A 16 17.27 25.46 -19.89
N GLY A 17 16.77 24.41 -20.53
CA GLY A 17 17.53 23.55 -21.42
C GLY A 17 17.87 22.18 -20.84
N ILE A 18 17.13 21.17 -21.29
CA ILE A 18 17.61 19.86 -21.77
C ILE A 18 16.40 19.24 -22.49
N GLU A 19 16.52 19.07 -23.81
CA GLU A 19 15.58 18.28 -24.61
C GLU A 19 15.79 16.78 -24.31
N PRO A 20 14.72 15.99 -24.06
CA PRO A 20 14.85 14.55 -24.03
C PRO A 20 14.78 13.96 -25.44
N ALA A 21 15.81 13.17 -25.75
CA ALA A 21 15.95 12.39 -26.97
C ALA A 21 14.76 11.44 -27.20
N ALA A 22 14.26 11.47 -28.42
CA ALA A 22 13.21 10.58 -28.91
C ALA A 22 13.72 9.13 -28.98
N ILE A 23 13.07 8.24 -28.23
CA ILE A 23 13.15 6.80 -28.45
C ILE A 23 11.99 6.44 -29.37
N SER A 24 12.31 6.21 -30.64
CA SER A 24 11.40 5.64 -31.64
C SER A 24 11.71 4.15 -31.82
N ALA A 25 10.69 3.31 -31.70
CA ALA A 25 10.65 1.99 -32.33
C ALA A 25 9.20 1.70 -32.77
N PRO A 26 9.01 0.98 -33.89
CA PRO A 26 7.84 1.17 -34.74
C PRO A 26 6.76 0.11 -34.48
N LEU A 27 5.49 0.54 -34.45
CA LEU A 27 4.36 -0.32 -34.76
C LEU A 27 3.85 0.07 -36.15
N SER A 28 4.19 -0.77 -37.13
CA SER A 28 3.61 -0.71 -38.46
C SER A 28 2.19 -1.25 -38.41
N SER A 29 1.20 -0.39 -38.58
CA SER A 29 -0.07 -0.78 -39.20
C SER A 29 -0.43 0.31 -40.20
N SER A 30 -0.36 -0.06 -41.47
CA SER A 30 -0.78 0.75 -42.61
C SER A 30 -2.25 1.15 -42.47
N ALA A 31 -2.52 2.42 -42.23
CA ALA A 31 -3.80 3.05 -42.54
C ALA A 31 -3.51 4.30 -43.36
N GLY A 32 -3.85 4.20 -44.65
CA GLY A 32 -3.65 5.25 -45.62
C GLY A 32 -4.43 6.51 -45.28
N SER A 33 -3.73 7.64 -45.41
CA SER A 33 -4.20 8.97 -45.72
C SER A 33 -5.57 9.03 -46.41
N GLN A 34 -6.63 9.46 -45.69
CA GLN A 34 -7.72 10.30 -46.22
C GLN A 34 -8.31 11.19 -45.10
N THR A 35 -7.66 12.31 -44.80
CA THR A 35 -8.30 13.44 -44.11
C THR A 35 -9.05 14.29 -45.14
N ALA A 36 -10.29 13.90 -45.44
CA ALA A 36 -11.28 14.78 -46.06
C ALA A 36 -12.23 15.29 -44.97
N ALA A 37 -12.41 16.60 -44.91
CA ALA A 37 -13.24 17.29 -43.93
C ALA A 37 -14.73 16.92 -44.09
N VAL A 38 -15.21 16.00 -43.25
CA VAL A 38 -16.65 15.79 -43.02
C VAL A 38 -17.01 16.51 -41.74
N LYS A 39 -17.46 17.77 -41.85
CA LYS A 39 -18.28 18.43 -40.82
C LYS A 39 -19.66 17.76 -40.84
N ALA A 40 -19.77 16.57 -40.28
CA ALA A 40 -21.06 15.99 -39.97
C ALA A 40 -21.67 16.79 -38.82
N THR A 41 -22.78 17.48 -39.08
CA THR A 41 -23.67 18.00 -38.05
C THR A 41 -24.21 16.82 -37.24
N ALA A 42 -23.51 16.44 -36.17
CA ALA A 42 -24.02 15.52 -35.18
C ALA A 42 -25.29 16.14 -34.59
N LYS A 43 -26.45 15.57 -34.92
CA LYS A 43 -27.73 15.95 -34.33
C LYS A 43 -27.60 15.75 -32.83
N ALA A 44 -27.81 16.82 -32.05
CA ALA A 44 -27.76 16.76 -30.60
C ALA A 44 -28.68 15.63 -30.12
N VAL A 45 -28.10 14.68 -29.39
CA VAL A 45 -28.85 13.58 -28.77
C VAL A 45 -29.69 14.21 -27.65
N SER A 46 -31.03 14.11 -27.74
CA SER A 46 -31.91 14.58 -26.66
C SER A 46 -31.71 13.72 -25.40
N ALA A 47 -31.83 14.33 -24.21
CA ALA A 47 -31.80 13.64 -22.93
C ALA A 47 -33.07 12.81 -22.67
N ASP A 48 -34.18 13.08 -23.36
CA ASP A 48 -35.49 12.45 -23.10
C ASP A 48 -35.47 10.91 -23.09
N PRO A 49 -34.82 10.23 -24.06
CA PRO A 49 -34.79 8.76 -24.07
C PRO A 49 -34.04 8.19 -22.86
N LEU A 50 -33.01 8.90 -22.38
CA LEU A 50 -32.23 8.50 -21.21
C LEU A 50 -33.01 8.72 -19.92
N ILE A 51 -33.73 9.83 -19.79
CA ILE A 51 -34.59 10.10 -18.63
C ILE A 51 -35.65 8.99 -18.48
N LYS A 52 -36.26 8.53 -19.58
CA LYS A 52 -37.22 7.41 -19.56
C LYS A 52 -36.64 6.11 -19.01
N ILE A 53 -35.36 5.84 -19.22
CA ILE A 53 -34.68 4.64 -18.68
C ILE A 53 -34.52 4.76 -17.15
N LEU A 54 -34.28 5.96 -16.62
CA LEU A 54 -34.16 6.18 -15.17
C LEU A 54 -35.48 5.91 -14.43
N ASP A 55 -36.61 6.24 -15.06
CA ASP A 55 -37.95 6.07 -14.50
C ASP A 55 -38.56 4.69 -14.75
N ASP A 56 -38.04 3.89 -15.70
CA ASP A 56 -38.60 2.57 -16.01
C ASP A 56 -38.22 1.53 -14.92
N PRO A 57 -39.17 1.01 -14.14
CA PRO A 57 -38.89 0.01 -13.10
C PRO A 57 -38.31 -1.29 -13.65
N ARG A 58 -38.40 -1.54 -14.96
CA ARG A 58 -37.83 -2.72 -15.63
C ARG A 58 -36.36 -2.54 -16.00
N SER A 59 -35.83 -1.32 -15.95
CA SER A 59 -34.42 -1.07 -16.26
C SER A 59 -33.52 -1.65 -15.18
N THR A 60 -32.53 -2.42 -15.62
CA THR A 60 -31.54 -3.02 -14.73
C THR A 60 -30.67 -1.96 -14.07
N LEU A 61 -29.99 -2.34 -12.98
CA LEU A 61 -29.04 -1.45 -12.31
C LEU A 61 -27.96 -0.95 -13.28
N ASP A 62 -27.37 -1.85 -14.07
CA ASP A 62 -26.33 -1.49 -15.06
C ASP A 62 -26.85 -0.52 -16.12
N GLN A 63 -28.08 -0.73 -16.62
CA GLN A 63 -28.71 0.19 -17.57
C GLN A 63 -28.89 1.58 -16.96
N ARG A 64 -29.31 1.66 -15.69
CA ARG A 64 -29.45 2.93 -14.98
C ARG A 64 -28.09 3.60 -14.78
N ILE A 65 -27.07 2.87 -14.36
CA ILE A 65 -25.70 3.40 -14.18
C ILE A 65 -25.15 3.97 -15.49
N GLU A 66 -25.19 3.19 -16.58
CA GLU A 66 -24.72 3.65 -17.89
C GLU A 66 -25.51 4.86 -18.39
N THR A 67 -26.82 4.89 -18.15
CA THR A 67 -27.68 6.04 -18.47
C THR A 67 -27.25 7.28 -17.70
N VAL A 68 -27.04 7.18 -16.39
CA VAL A 68 -26.56 8.29 -15.55
C VAL A 68 -25.19 8.79 -16.03
N LEU A 69 -24.25 7.90 -16.33
CA LEU A 69 -22.92 8.28 -16.83
C LEU A 69 -23.01 8.96 -18.21
N ASN A 70 -23.89 8.50 -19.10
CA ASN A 70 -24.09 9.12 -20.41
C ASN A 70 -24.73 10.51 -20.31
N LEU A 71 -25.67 10.71 -19.39
CA LEU A 71 -26.19 12.04 -19.07
C LEU A 71 -25.08 12.97 -18.54
N GLY A 72 -24.16 12.46 -17.72
CA GLY A 72 -22.99 13.23 -17.26
C GLY A 72 -22.08 13.68 -18.40
N LYS A 73 -21.86 12.83 -19.41
CA LYS A 73 -21.07 13.18 -20.61
C LYS A 73 -21.71 14.30 -21.44
N MET A 74 -23.04 14.45 -21.40
CA MET A 74 -23.77 15.54 -22.06
C MET A 74 -23.63 16.88 -21.32
N ARG A 75 -23.25 16.86 -20.03
CA ARG A 75 -23.07 18.06 -19.19
C ARG A 75 -24.33 18.94 -19.22
N LYS A 76 -24.16 20.23 -19.53
CA LYS A 76 -25.22 21.25 -19.56
C LYS A 76 -26.39 20.88 -20.49
N ASP A 77 -26.13 20.10 -21.53
CA ASP A 77 -27.16 19.69 -22.50
C ASP A 77 -28.14 18.66 -21.90
N ALA A 78 -27.80 18.05 -20.76
CA ALA A 78 -28.68 17.18 -19.98
C ALA A 78 -29.35 17.89 -18.79
N LYS A 79 -29.42 19.21 -18.77
CA LYS A 79 -30.02 19.97 -17.64
C LYS A 79 -31.47 19.56 -17.34
N GLU A 80 -32.23 19.14 -18.34
CA GLU A 80 -33.61 18.64 -18.17
C GLU A 80 -33.67 17.33 -17.35
N ALA A 81 -32.57 16.58 -17.25
CA ALA A 81 -32.50 15.36 -16.45
C ALA A 81 -32.26 15.61 -14.94
N VAL A 82 -31.89 16.83 -14.54
CA VAL A 82 -31.56 17.16 -13.13
C VAL A 82 -32.67 16.73 -12.14
N PRO A 83 -33.98 17.02 -12.39
CA PRO A 83 -35.03 16.60 -11.45
C PRO A 83 -35.10 15.08 -11.23
N ALA A 84 -34.92 14.29 -12.29
CA ALA A 84 -34.95 12.82 -12.20
C ALA A 84 -33.73 12.28 -11.45
N LEU A 85 -32.55 12.84 -11.72
CA LEU A 85 -31.30 12.47 -11.04
C LEU A 85 -31.32 12.84 -9.55
N VAL A 86 -31.80 14.04 -9.21
CA VAL A 86 -31.98 14.51 -7.82
C VAL A 86 -32.93 13.57 -7.08
N LYS A 87 -34.11 13.30 -7.65
CA LYS A 87 -35.10 12.39 -7.04
C LYS A 87 -34.53 10.99 -6.78
N MET A 88 -33.76 10.45 -7.73
CA MET A 88 -33.13 9.15 -7.57
C MET A 88 -32.09 9.16 -6.43
N MET A 89 -31.28 10.21 -6.36
CA MET A 89 -30.27 10.34 -5.30
C MET A 89 -30.91 10.58 -3.93
N GLU A 90 -31.97 11.38 -3.82
CA GLU A 90 -32.76 11.54 -2.59
C GLU A 90 -33.33 10.20 -2.13
N GLY A 91 -33.86 9.38 -3.04
CA GLY A 91 -34.35 8.05 -2.71
C GLY A 91 -33.26 7.12 -2.17
N ILE A 92 -32.04 7.17 -2.73
CA ILE A 92 -30.88 6.43 -2.19
C ILE A 92 -30.53 6.95 -0.78
N LEU A 93 -30.48 8.26 -0.58
CA LEU A 93 -30.17 8.86 0.73
C LEU A 93 -31.22 8.53 1.79
N GLU A 94 -32.50 8.44 1.41
CA GLU A 94 -33.59 8.03 2.31
C GLU A 94 -33.48 6.55 2.69
N GLN A 95 -33.14 5.68 1.73
CA GLN A 95 -33.06 4.23 1.94
C GLN A 95 -31.78 3.80 2.68
N GLU A 96 -30.64 4.36 2.30
CA GLU A 96 -29.32 3.92 2.77
C GLU A 96 -28.67 4.89 3.77
N GLY A 97 -29.19 6.11 3.89
CA GLY A 97 -28.61 7.17 4.72
C GLY A 97 -27.44 7.93 4.09
N ALA A 98 -27.12 9.06 4.71
CA ALA A 98 -25.95 9.86 4.40
C ALA A 98 -24.68 9.21 4.98
N ARG A 99 -23.89 8.57 4.10
CA ARG A 99 -22.60 7.92 4.43
C ARG A 99 -21.52 8.28 3.41
N PRO A 100 -20.22 8.18 3.74
CA PRO A 100 -19.15 8.35 2.76
C PRO A 100 -19.38 7.48 1.51
N PRO A 101 -19.12 7.98 0.29
CA PRO A 101 -19.22 7.17 -0.92
C PRO A 101 -18.21 6.02 -0.85
N ARG A 102 -18.70 4.78 -1.00
CA ARG A 102 -17.87 3.58 -1.13
C ARG A 102 -17.62 3.28 -2.60
N ILE A 103 -16.52 2.59 -2.92
CA ILE A 103 -16.13 2.35 -4.31
C ILE A 103 -17.15 1.52 -5.09
N GLU A 104 -17.83 0.58 -4.41
CA GLU A 104 -18.84 -0.32 -4.95
C GLU A 104 -20.25 0.30 -5.05
N ASP A 105 -20.46 1.53 -4.55
CA ASP A 105 -21.74 2.24 -4.66
C ASP A 105 -21.92 2.84 -6.07
N HIS A 106 -21.84 2.03 -7.13
CA HIS A 106 -21.67 2.51 -8.51
C HIS A 106 -22.75 3.50 -8.96
N LEU A 107 -24.03 3.20 -8.71
CA LEU A 107 -25.13 4.09 -9.07
C LEU A 107 -25.08 5.41 -8.30
N ARG A 108 -24.88 5.34 -6.98
CA ARG A 108 -24.75 6.51 -6.13
C ARG A 108 -23.58 7.39 -6.57
N ASN A 109 -22.42 6.79 -6.83
CA ASN A 109 -21.23 7.49 -7.28
C ASN A 109 -21.44 8.11 -8.67
N ALA A 110 -22.08 7.40 -9.58
CA ALA A 110 -22.44 7.92 -10.90
C ALA A 110 -23.39 9.11 -10.78
N LEU A 111 -24.41 9.04 -9.93
CA LEU A 111 -25.36 10.13 -9.70
C LEU A 111 -24.66 11.38 -9.15
N LEU A 112 -23.86 11.23 -8.09
CA LEU A 112 -23.09 12.34 -7.51
C LEU A 112 -22.20 13.01 -8.57
N ARG A 113 -21.48 12.19 -9.37
CA ARG A 113 -20.60 12.69 -10.41
C ARG A 113 -21.36 13.41 -11.53
N THR A 114 -22.44 12.81 -12.01
CA THR A 114 -23.25 13.37 -13.08
C THR A 114 -23.92 14.68 -12.64
N LEU A 115 -24.43 14.75 -11.41
CA LEU A 115 -25.02 15.99 -10.87
C LEU A 115 -23.98 17.13 -10.82
N LEU A 116 -22.74 16.84 -10.41
CA LEU A 116 -21.61 17.78 -10.46
C LEU A 116 -21.31 18.27 -11.89
N ASP A 117 -21.32 17.35 -12.86
CA ASP A 117 -20.96 17.64 -14.26
C ASP A 117 -22.07 18.39 -15.04
N ILE A 118 -23.35 18.20 -14.69
CA ILE A 118 -24.49 18.84 -15.37
C ILE A 118 -24.70 20.28 -14.88
N ASP A 119 -24.97 20.48 -13.58
CA ASP A 119 -25.28 21.79 -13.02
C ASP A 119 -25.02 21.87 -11.51
N ARG A 120 -23.75 21.95 -11.11
CA ARG A 120 -23.34 22.10 -9.69
C ARG A 120 -23.93 23.32 -8.97
N ASN A 121 -24.50 24.28 -9.70
CA ASN A 121 -25.01 25.52 -9.12
C ASN A 121 -26.53 25.52 -8.92
N ASP A 122 -27.26 24.53 -9.45
CA ASP A 122 -28.68 24.33 -9.15
C ASP A 122 -28.85 24.06 -7.65
N GLU A 123 -29.76 24.77 -6.99
CA GLU A 123 -29.93 24.69 -5.53
C GLU A 123 -30.32 23.29 -5.05
N ARG A 124 -31.08 22.52 -5.84
CA ARG A 124 -31.44 21.14 -5.51
C ARG A 124 -30.22 20.22 -5.61
N VAL A 125 -29.38 20.46 -6.61
CA VAL A 125 -28.11 19.74 -6.78
C VAL A 125 -27.18 20.01 -5.61
N LYS A 126 -27.03 21.27 -5.18
CA LYS A 126 -26.23 21.62 -4.01
C LYS A 126 -26.70 20.93 -2.74
N ASP A 127 -28.01 20.92 -2.48
CA ASP A 127 -28.58 20.26 -1.30
C ASP A 127 -28.26 18.76 -1.26
N VAL A 128 -28.50 18.06 -2.37
CA VAL A 128 -28.20 16.62 -2.48
C VAL A 128 -26.70 16.33 -2.42
N LEU A 129 -25.86 17.15 -3.05
CA LEU A 129 -24.40 16.99 -2.98
C LEU A 129 -23.87 17.28 -1.56
N SER A 130 -24.46 18.24 -0.85
CA SER A 130 -24.13 18.49 0.56
C SER A 130 -24.36 17.22 1.38
N LYS A 131 -25.58 16.67 1.34
CA LYS A 131 -25.97 15.49 2.11
C LYS A 131 -25.27 14.20 1.68
N GLY A 132 -25.05 14.04 0.37
CA GLY A 132 -24.58 12.79 -0.21
C GLY A 132 -23.06 12.68 -0.38
N LEU A 133 -22.35 13.80 -0.38
CA LEU A 133 -20.90 13.88 -0.60
C LEU A 133 -20.19 14.73 0.45
N THR A 134 -20.56 15.99 0.64
CA THR A 134 -19.78 16.93 1.48
C THR A 134 -19.91 16.64 2.98
N GLU A 135 -21.12 16.47 3.48
CA GLU A 135 -21.39 16.21 4.90
C GLU A 135 -20.85 14.86 5.37
N PRO A 136 -21.04 13.74 4.64
CA PRO A 136 -20.49 12.46 5.07
C PRO A 136 -18.96 12.43 5.02
N LEU A 137 -18.36 13.26 4.15
CA LEU A 137 -16.92 13.44 4.06
C LEU A 137 -16.43 14.67 4.84
N ALA A 138 -17.26 15.27 5.68
CA ALA A 138 -16.85 16.40 6.50
C ALA A 138 -15.70 15.92 7.39
N ARG A 139 -14.54 16.58 7.26
CA ARG A 139 -13.32 16.13 7.93
C ARG A 139 -13.54 16.17 9.45
N PRO A 140 -13.31 15.05 10.15
CA PRO A 140 -13.12 15.08 11.59
C PRO A 140 -12.07 16.15 11.93
N SER A 141 -12.34 16.99 12.92
CA SER A 141 -11.44 18.08 13.32
C SER A 141 -10.06 17.60 13.79
N ASN A 142 -9.92 16.30 14.09
CA ASN A 142 -8.68 15.65 14.49
C ASN A 142 -7.84 15.11 13.32
N LEU A 143 -8.35 15.10 12.08
CA LEU A 143 -7.54 14.72 10.91
C LEU A 143 -6.78 15.95 10.41
N SER A 144 -5.49 16.00 10.71
CA SER A 144 -4.58 17.08 10.30
C SER A 144 -4.27 17.09 8.79
N SER A 145 -4.64 16.03 8.05
CA SER A 145 -4.30 15.88 6.65
C SER A 145 -5.52 15.92 5.73
N SER A 146 -5.33 16.45 4.53
CA SER A 146 -6.32 16.40 3.43
C SER A 146 -6.38 15.01 2.76
N ARG A 147 -5.79 13.95 3.33
CA ARG A 147 -5.67 12.65 2.67
C ARG A 147 -6.79 11.72 3.14
N TYR A 148 -7.53 11.14 2.19
CA TYR A 148 -8.68 10.27 2.51
C TYR A 148 -8.25 8.98 3.22
N PHE A 149 -7.11 8.43 2.79
CA PHE A 149 -6.48 7.26 3.39
C PHE A 149 -5.53 7.60 4.55
N SER A 150 -5.61 8.82 5.07
CA SER A 150 -4.74 9.21 6.17
C SER A 150 -5.06 8.43 7.42
N GLN A 151 -4.00 7.95 8.02
CA GLN A 151 -4.02 7.36 9.35
C GLN A 151 -3.22 8.24 10.33
N GLY A 152 -3.09 9.53 10.02
CA GLY A 152 -2.43 10.52 10.86
C GLY A 152 -0.90 10.49 10.82
N GLU A 153 -0.27 9.76 9.90
CA GLU A 153 1.19 9.62 9.85
C GLU A 153 1.71 9.94 8.44
N LEU A 154 2.44 11.05 8.34
CA LEU A 154 2.85 11.64 7.07
C LEU A 154 3.81 10.74 6.26
N SER A 155 4.71 10.00 6.92
CA SER A 155 5.69 9.16 6.23
C SER A 155 5.03 7.99 5.49
N ARG A 156 4.04 7.36 6.10
CA ARG A 156 3.17 6.34 5.51
C ARG A 156 2.30 6.97 4.44
N ASP A 157 1.65 8.08 4.76
CA ASP A 157 0.71 8.74 3.88
C ASP A 157 1.35 9.20 2.56
N THR A 158 2.61 9.66 2.59
CA THR A 158 3.39 10.14 1.42
C THR A 158 4.09 9.04 0.63
N ARG A 159 3.96 7.79 1.06
CA ARG A 159 4.64 6.65 0.43
C ARG A 159 4.28 6.48 -1.04
N ALA A 160 3.02 6.69 -1.38
CA ALA A 160 2.54 6.57 -2.75
C ALA A 160 3.06 7.69 -3.68
N GLU A 161 3.59 8.77 -3.12
CA GLU A 161 4.22 9.86 -3.87
C GLU A 161 5.69 9.55 -4.21
N ASN A 162 6.28 8.53 -3.56
CA ASN A 162 7.65 8.12 -3.79
C ASN A 162 7.70 6.95 -4.79
N ASP A 163 8.12 7.25 -6.03
CA ASP A 163 8.27 6.28 -7.14
C ASP A 163 9.19 5.09 -6.83
N ASN A 164 9.97 5.17 -5.76
CA ASN A 164 10.85 4.07 -5.36
C ASN A 164 10.07 2.83 -4.93
N GLY A 165 8.78 2.92 -4.56
CA GLY A 165 7.88 1.79 -4.33
C GLY A 165 8.37 0.81 -3.26
N ARG A 166 9.35 1.25 -2.47
CA ARG A 166 9.95 0.52 -1.37
C ARG A 166 9.65 1.34 -0.13
N ALA A 167 9.07 0.72 0.87
CA ALA A 167 8.64 1.45 2.05
C ALA A 167 9.00 0.71 3.31
N TYR A 168 9.33 1.50 4.31
CA TYR A 168 9.34 1.15 5.73
C TYR A 168 8.46 2.20 6.42
N THR A 169 7.99 1.93 7.64
CA THR A 169 7.27 2.90 8.48
C THR A 169 8.18 3.39 9.60
N PRO A 170 9.11 4.32 9.35
CA PRO A 170 10.10 4.71 10.35
C PRO A 170 9.54 5.65 11.44
N VAL A 171 8.25 6.00 11.35
CA VAL A 171 7.55 6.86 12.30
C VAL A 171 6.25 6.19 12.72
N ALA A 172 5.91 6.31 14.00
CA ALA A 172 4.65 5.87 14.58
C ALA A 172 4.14 6.89 15.59
N THR A 173 2.84 6.88 15.86
CA THR A 173 2.20 7.74 16.86
C THR A 173 1.33 6.93 17.79
N TRP A 174 1.37 7.19 19.10
CA TRP A 174 0.49 6.58 20.08
C TRP A 174 0.35 7.48 21.31
N ASN A 175 -0.87 7.73 21.77
CA ASN A 175 -1.17 8.64 22.90
C ASN A 175 -0.46 10.00 22.79
N GLU A 176 -0.55 10.65 21.63
CA GLU A 176 0.09 11.94 21.31
C GLU A 176 1.64 11.93 21.31
N TYR A 177 2.28 10.78 21.60
CA TYR A 177 3.71 10.61 21.41
C TYR A 177 4.02 10.26 19.96
N THR A 178 5.12 10.81 19.46
CA THR A 178 5.70 10.41 18.17
C THR A 178 6.97 9.59 18.42
N PHE A 179 7.02 8.40 17.84
CA PHE A 179 8.18 7.51 17.87
C PHE A 179 8.85 7.49 16.50
N GLN A 180 10.17 7.60 16.46
CA GLN A 180 10.93 7.65 15.22
C GLN A 180 12.15 6.74 15.31
N VAL A 181 12.52 6.11 14.20
CA VAL A 181 13.77 5.33 14.08
C VAL A 181 14.76 5.99 13.11
N GLY A 182 16.00 6.11 13.57
CA GLY A 182 17.11 6.76 12.87
C GLY A 182 16.77 8.17 12.39
N THR A 183 16.83 8.40 11.08
CA THR A 183 16.56 9.72 10.46
C THR A 183 15.09 9.96 10.14
N ALA A 184 14.19 9.01 10.44
CA ALA A 184 12.81 9.00 9.96
C ALA A 184 12.66 8.97 8.41
N GLU A 185 13.75 8.85 7.65
CA GLU A 185 13.69 8.67 6.20
C GLU A 185 13.45 7.21 5.85
N MET A 186 12.54 6.97 4.90
CA MET A 186 12.39 5.66 4.27
C MET A 186 13.75 5.24 3.68
N PHE A 187 14.25 4.03 4.04
CA PHE A 187 15.56 3.47 3.67
C PHE A 187 16.81 3.96 4.40
N LYS A 188 16.74 5.07 5.15
CA LYS A 188 17.90 5.57 5.92
C LYS A 188 17.58 5.71 7.40
N SER A 189 16.64 4.91 7.87
CA SER A 189 16.14 4.86 9.25
C SER A 189 17.14 4.31 10.27
N ALA A 190 18.43 4.22 9.93
CA ALA A 190 19.51 3.87 10.84
C ALA A 190 20.47 5.06 11.00
N THR A 191 21.12 5.17 12.16
CA THR A 191 22.07 6.25 12.44
C THR A 191 23.49 5.77 12.19
N ALA A 192 24.25 6.49 11.37
CA ALA A 192 25.67 6.19 11.16
C ALA A 192 26.43 6.28 12.49
N ILE A 193 27.36 5.36 12.71
CA ILE A 193 28.26 5.40 13.89
C ILE A 193 29.52 6.21 13.55
N SER A 194 30.00 7.02 14.48
CA SER A 194 31.27 7.71 14.33
C SER A 194 32.44 6.71 14.47
N ALA A 195 33.61 7.06 13.92
CA ALA A 195 34.78 6.21 14.10
C ALA A 195 35.18 6.07 15.58
N GLU A 196 35.03 7.13 16.36
CA GLU A 196 35.30 7.12 17.81
C GLU A 196 34.34 6.19 18.56
N ASP A 197 33.03 6.31 18.31
CA ASP A 197 32.02 5.45 18.93
C ASP A 197 32.23 3.99 18.55
N TYR A 198 32.61 3.72 17.29
CA TYR A 198 32.96 2.38 16.86
C TYR A 198 34.14 1.80 17.65
N GLN A 199 35.21 2.57 17.86
CA GLN A 199 36.34 2.11 18.66
C GLN A 199 35.96 1.84 20.12
N LYS A 200 35.06 2.63 20.71
CA LYS A 200 34.52 2.37 22.07
C LYS A 200 33.77 1.04 22.11
N VAL A 201 32.90 0.78 21.12
CA VAL A 201 32.16 -0.48 21.01
C VAL A 201 33.12 -1.67 20.86
N VAL A 202 34.12 -1.56 19.96
CA VAL A 202 35.14 -2.61 19.77
C VAL A 202 35.90 -2.86 21.07
N ALA A 203 36.33 -1.82 21.78
CA ALA A 203 37.04 -1.96 23.05
C ALA A 203 36.18 -2.68 24.11
N GLY A 204 34.88 -2.37 24.18
CA GLY A 204 33.93 -2.99 25.11
C GLY A 204 33.53 -4.43 24.77
N LEU A 205 33.72 -4.87 23.52
CA LEU A 205 33.42 -6.24 23.06
C LEU A 205 34.67 -7.12 22.98
N ALA A 206 35.84 -6.53 22.76
CA ALA A 206 37.09 -7.22 22.45
C ALA A 206 37.57 -8.24 23.48
N ALA A 207 37.18 -8.11 24.75
CA ALA A 207 37.54 -9.06 25.81
C ALA A 207 36.85 -10.41 25.61
N ASP A 208 35.55 -10.38 25.29
CA ASP A 208 34.72 -11.58 25.11
C ASP A 208 34.66 -12.03 23.64
N PHE A 209 34.85 -11.09 22.71
CA PHE A 209 34.74 -11.29 21.26
C PHE A 209 35.95 -10.68 20.54
N PRO A 210 37.12 -11.36 20.53
CA PRO A 210 38.35 -10.82 19.93
C PRO A 210 38.20 -10.44 18.44
N ASP A 211 37.34 -11.14 17.70
CA ASP A 211 37.06 -10.88 16.28
C ASP A 211 36.43 -9.50 16.02
N ALA A 212 35.84 -8.85 17.03
CA ALA A 212 35.36 -7.48 16.92
C ALA A 212 36.48 -6.49 16.54
N LYS A 213 37.74 -6.79 16.89
CA LYS A 213 38.90 -5.95 16.54
C LYS A 213 39.20 -5.94 15.04
N THR A 214 38.76 -6.96 14.31
CA THR A 214 39.09 -7.15 12.89
C THR A 214 37.89 -7.03 11.96
N TRP A 215 36.68 -7.04 12.50
CA TRP A 215 35.47 -6.78 11.75
C TRP A 215 35.48 -5.36 11.17
N ARG A 216 35.26 -5.22 9.85
CA ARG A 216 35.11 -3.93 9.13
C ARG A 216 36.10 -2.83 9.56
N LYS A 217 37.40 -3.13 9.62
CA LYS A 217 38.46 -2.17 10.02
C LYS A 217 38.51 -0.90 9.17
N ASP A 218 38.03 -0.98 7.94
CA ASP A 218 37.88 0.14 7.00
C ASP A 218 36.73 1.09 7.35
N ASN A 219 35.85 0.69 8.28
CA ASN A 219 34.81 1.51 8.91
C ASN A 219 33.80 2.15 7.94
N ALA A 220 33.73 1.66 6.70
CA ALA A 220 32.82 2.19 5.70
C ALA A 220 31.41 1.65 5.96
N SER A 221 30.45 2.54 6.23
CA SER A 221 29.00 2.24 6.31
C SER A 221 28.55 1.43 7.53
N LEU A 222 29.03 1.76 8.73
CA LEU A 222 28.53 1.19 9.99
C LEU A 222 27.39 2.02 10.58
N TYR A 223 26.39 1.34 11.15
CA TYR A 223 25.18 1.95 11.67
C TYR A 223 24.73 1.31 12.99
N ARG A 224 23.86 2.03 13.70
CA ARG A 224 23.08 1.58 14.86
C ARG A 224 21.65 2.11 14.76
N LEU A 225 20.71 1.47 15.46
CA LEU A 225 19.32 1.94 15.47
C LEU A 225 19.06 2.86 16.67
N LYS A 226 19.00 4.17 16.40
CA LYS A 226 18.50 5.15 17.36
C LYS A 226 16.98 5.17 17.32
N ILE A 227 16.33 5.14 18.48
CA ILE A 227 14.88 5.34 18.62
C ILE A 227 14.69 6.67 19.36
N THR A 228 13.81 7.52 18.83
CA THR A 228 13.48 8.83 19.41
C THR A 228 12.01 8.84 19.79
N LYS A 229 11.69 9.32 20.99
CA LYS A 229 10.32 9.53 21.48
C LYS A 229 10.13 11.02 21.73
N THR A 230 9.14 11.63 21.09
CA THR A 230 8.77 13.04 21.25
C THR A 230 7.40 13.12 21.90
N GLY A 231 7.30 13.79 23.04
CA GLY A 231 6.03 14.02 23.75
C GLY A 231 5.19 15.16 23.16
N PRO A 232 3.92 15.29 23.58
CA PRO A 232 3.03 16.38 23.15
C PRO A 232 3.54 17.78 23.57
N ASP A 233 4.39 17.84 24.60
CA ASP A 233 5.08 19.03 25.09
C ASP A 233 6.37 19.36 24.29
N GLY A 234 6.72 18.53 23.31
CA GLY A 234 7.95 18.64 22.53
C GLY A 234 9.19 18.07 23.22
N ASN A 235 9.08 17.45 24.41
CA ASN A 235 10.21 16.82 25.07
C ASN A 235 10.68 15.58 24.30
N ILE A 236 11.99 15.49 24.08
CA ILE A 236 12.60 14.43 23.28
C ILE A 236 13.42 13.50 24.17
N GLN A 237 13.17 12.20 24.06
CA GLN A 237 13.98 11.12 24.62
C GLN A 237 14.61 10.31 23.48
N SER A 238 15.75 9.69 23.74
CA SER A 238 16.42 8.83 22.77
C SER A 238 17.08 7.63 23.43
N ALA A 239 17.08 6.50 22.71
CA ALA A 239 17.75 5.28 23.11
C ALA A 239 18.33 4.56 21.88
N PHE A 240 19.25 3.63 22.10
CA PHE A 240 19.73 2.71 21.07
C PHE A 240 19.13 1.33 21.32
N LEU A 241 18.54 0.71 20.29
CA LEU A 241 18.04 -0.65 20.37
C LEU A 241 19.18 -1.60 20.77
N GLU A 242 18.98 -2.41 21.81
CA GLU A 242 19.99 -3.34 22.35
C GLU A 242 21.30 -2.66 22.82
N GLY A 243 21.24 -1.36 23.11
CA GLY A 243 22.35 -0.57 23.65
C GLY A 243 23.45 -0.24 22.64
N GLU A 244 24.58 0.27 23.13
CA GLU A 244 25.67 0.74 22.26
C GLU A 244 26.36 -0.39 21.49
N SER A 245 26.30 -1.62 22.00
CA SER A 245 26.94 -2.76 21.35
C SER A 245 26.18 -3.29 20.13
N PHE A 246 24.99 -2.76 19.79
CA PHE A 246 24.25 -3.18 18.61
C PHE A 246 24.66 -2.39 17.37
N VAL A 247 25.65 -2.91 16.65
CA VAL A 247 26.23 -2.28 15.46
C VAL A 247 26.13 -3.22 14.28
N PHE A 248 25.74 -2.68 13.12
CA PHE A 248 25.61 -3.43 11.89
C PHE A 248 26.17 -2.69 10.67
N ASP A 249 26.52 -3.47 9.66
CA ASP A 249 26.96 -3.04 8.35
C ASP A 249 25.74 -2.69 7.48
N GLY A 250 25.64 -1.42 7.11
CA GLY A 250 24.58 -0.88 6.27
C GLY A 250 24.99 -0.70 4.81
N SER A 251 26.06 -1.34 4.33
CA SER A 251 26.45 -1.32 2.91
C SER A 251 25.33 -1.78 1.97
N ASP A 252 24.48 -2.71 2.44
CA ASP A 252 23.18 -2.97 1.82
C ASP A 252 22.12 -2.01 2.39
N ALA A 253 21.62 -1.12 1.55
CA ALA A 253 20.61 -0.12 1.92
C ALA A 253 19.34 -0.72 2.53
N LYS A 254 19.02 -1.99 2.31
CA LYS A 254 17.84 -2.64 2.91
C LYS A 254 18.04 -2.96 4.38
N VAL A 255 19.28 -3.17 4.82
CA VAL A 255 19.62 -3.37 6.23
C VAL A 255 19.42 -2.07 7.03
N GLN A 256 19.49 -0.92 6.36
CA GLN A 256 19.18 0.39 6.97
C GLN A 256 17.68 0.69 7.07
N GLY A 257 16.83 -0.13 6.46
CA GLY A 257 15.38 0.04 6.50
C GLY A 257 14.76 -0.58 7.75
N TRP A 258 14.02 0.25 8.50
CA TRP A 258 13.42 -0.09 9.78
C TRP A 258 12.01 0.48 9.87
N SER A 259 11.12 -0.32 10.44
CA SER A 259 9.73 0.01 10.70
C SER A 259 9.44 -0.03 12.19
N ILE A 260 8.65 0.92 12.65
CA ILE A 260 8.13 1.03 14.00
C ILE A 260 6.60 1.19 13.96
N ALA A 261 5.90 0.62 14.93
CA ALA A 261 4.50 0.89 15.23
C ALA A 261 4.24 0.67 16.72
N ALA A 262 3.17 1.26 17.25
CA ALA A 262 2.60 0.81 18.51
C ALA A 262 1.43 -0.13 18.21
N ASP A 263 1.17 -1.15 19.01
CA ASP A 263 -0.14 -1.82 18.98
C ASP A 263 -1.19 -1.01 19.76
N LYS A 264 -2.43 -1.52 19.86
CA LYS A 264 -3.51 -0.85 20.60
C LYS A 264 -3.24 -0.71 22.10
N ASP A 265 -2.42 -1.59 22.68
CA ASP A 265 -2.00 -1.54 24.08
C ASP A 265 -0.75 -0.66 24.29
N GLY A 266 -0.16 -0.16 23.21
CA GLY A 266 0.97 0.76 23.21
C GLY A 266 2.34 0.12 23.18
N PHE A 267 2.44 -1.20 23.08
CA PHE A 267 3.71 -1.87 22.91
C PHE A 267 4.33 -1.50 21.56
N LEU A 268 5.61 -1.15 21.56
CA LEU A 268 6.32 -0.74 20.36
C LEU A 268 6.86 -1.96 19.64
N HIS A 269 6.46 -2.14 18.39
CA HIS A 269 6.92 -3.18 17.47
C HIS A 269 8.00 -2.60 16.56
N LEU A 270 9.13 -3.30 16.46
CA LEU A 270 10.27 -2.88 15.65
C LEU A 270 10.73 -4.01 14.73
N MET A 271 10.91 -3.71 13.44
CA MET A 271 11.37 -4.68 12.44
C MET A 271 12.29 -4.02 11.41
N GLY A 272 13.45 -4.62 11.12
CA GLY A 272 14.44 -4.02 10.22
C GLY A 272 15.78 -4.75 10.25
N GLY A 273 16.86 -4.17 9.74
CA GLY A 273 18.19 -4.76 9.91
C GLY A 273 18.46 -6.03 9.08
N GLN A 274 17.68 -6.31 8.04
CA GLN A 274 17.85 -7.51 7.23
C GLN A 274 17.51 -7.27 5.75
N HIS A 275 18.02 -8.16 4.89
CA HIS A 275 17.62 -8.25 3.49
C HIS A 275 17.19 -9.69 3.19
N ASN A 276 15.87 -9.90 3.22
CA ASN A 276 15.22 -11.21 3.21
C ASN A 276 15.43 -11.98 4.53
N ALA A 277 16.64 -12.41 4.86
CA ALA A 277 16.89 -13.17 6.08
C ALA A 277 17.84 -12.42 7.03
N PRO A 278 17.73 -12.65 8.35
CA PRO A 278 18.79 -12.28 9.28
C PRO A 278 20.13 -12.88 8.83
N ASN A 279 21.18 -12.06 8.84
CA ASN A 279 22.53 -12.49 8.48
C ASN A 279 23.53 -12.04 9.56
N PRO A 280 24.09 -12.96 10.37
CA PRO A 280 25.00 -12.61 11.45
C PRO A 280 26.31 -11.96 10.97
N ALA A 281 26.67 -12.10 9.68
CA ALA A 281 27.85 -11.43 9.11
C ALA A 281 27.68 -9.90 9.00
N ASN A 282 26.43 -9.42 8.98
CA ASN A 282 26.13 -7.99 8.94
C ASN A 282 26.26 -7.33 10.31
N TYR A 283 26.51 -8.08 11.38
CA TYR A 283 26.55 -7.55 12.75
C TYR A 283 27.95 -7.76 13.34
N ILE A 284 28.43 -6.79 14.12
CA ILE A 284 29.73 -6.92 14.79
C ILE A 284 29.72 -8.15 15.72
N PRO A 285 30.79 -8.96 15.75
CA PRO A 285 30.95 -10.01 16.75
C PRO A 285 30.70 -9.48 18.17
N GLY A 286 29.80 -10.14 18.89
CA GLY A 286 29.34 -9.73 20.23
C GLY A 286 27.94 -9.10 20.25
N SER A 287 27.50 -8.38 19.22
CA SER A 287 26.11 -7.86 19.18
C SER A 287 25.10 -9.01 19.15
N TRP A 288 25.35 -9.97 18.27
CA TRP A 288 24.46 -11.09 17.99
C TRP A 288 24.35 -12.03 19.20
N GLU A 289 25.50 -12.32 19.80
CA GLU A 289 25.65 -13.21 20.94
C GLU A 289 25.05 -12.61 22.22
N ARG A 290 25.17 -11.30 22.44
CA ARG A 290 24.54 -10.62 23.59
C ARG A 290 23.01 -10.67 23.56
N MET A 291 22.41 -10.76 22.37
CA MET A 291 20.97 -11.03 22.21
C MET A 291 20.62 -12.51 22.43
N GLY A 292 21.60 -13.38 22.69
CA GLY A 292 21.42 -14.82 22.83
C GLY A 292 21.05 -15.51 21.52
N LEU A 293 21.48 -14.96 20.38
CA LEU A 293 21.18 -15.51 19.05
C LEU A 293 22.30 -16.45 18.60
N SER A 294 21.93 -17.54 17.92
CA SER A 294 22.91 -18.44 17.31
C SER A 294 23.33 -17.94 15.94
N ARG A 295 24.61 -18.14 15.58
CA ARG A 295 25.11 -17.93 14.21
C ARG A 295 24.84 -19.13 13.28
N ASN A 296 24.50 -20.30 13.83
CA ASN A 296 24.17 -21.49 13.06
C ASN A 296 22.70 -21.49 12.68
N SER A 297 22.39 -21.41 11.39
CA SER A 297 21.00 -21.35 10.87
C SER A 297 20.13 -22.55 11.21
N LYS A 298 20.74 -23.66 11.63
CA LYS A 298 20.06 -24.88 12.06
C LYS A 298 19.58 -24.83 13.52
N ASP A 299 20.09 -23.89 14.34
CA ASP A 299 19.73 -23.81 15.74
C ASP A 299 18.36 -23.12 15.91
N ASN A 300 17.64 -23.49 16.98
CA ASN A 300 16.35 -22.88 17.33
C ASN A 300 16.51 -21.40 17.73
N ASN A 301 17.69 -21.03 18.25
CA ASN A 301 18.05 -19.65 18.58
C ASN A 301 18.52 -18.85 17.36
N TYR A 302 18.56 -19.43 16.16
CA TYR A 302 18.75 -18.63 14.95
C TYR A 302 17.46 -17.87 14.64
N PRO A 303 17.52 -16.55 14.46
CA PRO A 303 16.34 -15.76 14.19
C PRO A 303 15.72 -16.09 12.84
N ALA A 304 14.39 -16.21 12.79
CA ALA A 304 13.64 -16.23 11.54
C ALA A 304 13.62 -14.83 10.89
N GLN A 305 13.68 -13.80 11.74
CA GLN A 305 13.53 -12.40 11.40
C GLN A 305 14.15 -11.51 12.48
N MET A 306 14.51 -10.29 12.13
CA MET A 306 14.97 -9.26 13.05
C MET A 306 13.76 -8.45 13.54
N TYR A 307 13.19 -8.86 14.68
CA TYR A 307 11.94 -8.32 15.22
C TYR A 307 11.98 -8.19 16.74
N TRP A 308 11.48 -7.06 17.26
CA TRP A 308 11.46 -6.71 18.68
C TRP A 308 10.10 -6.15 19.08
N VAL A 309 9.77 -6.34 20.36
CA VAL A 309 8.60 -5.73 21.02
C VAL A 309 9.07 -5.06 22.32
N SER A 310 8.64 -3.84 22.62
CA SER A 310 9.00 -3.18 23.87
C SER A 310 8.50 -3.99 25.08
N ARG A 311 9.18 -3.87 26.23
CA ARG A 311 8.72 -4.55 27.46
C ARG A 311 7.53 -3.87 28.10
N ASN A 312 7.37 -2.57 27.87
CA ASN A 312 6.29 -1.76 28.41
C ASN A 312 5.72 -0.88 27.29
N PRO A 313 4.44 -0.46 27.39
CA PRO A 313 3.85 0.49 26.47
C PRO A 313 4.65 1.79 26.35
N GLY A 314 4.97 2.20 25.12
CA GLY A 314 5.69 3.44 24.81
C GLY A 314 7.13 3.54 25.33
N ASP A 315 7.72 2.44 25.82
CA ASP A 315 9.10 2.38 26.31
C ASP A 315 10.08 2.14 25.16
N ILE A 316 10.97 3.10 24.93
CA ILE A 316 12.01 3.02 23.90
C ILE A 316 13.34 2.47 24.42
N THR A 317 13.45 2.18 25.71
CA THR A 317 14.71 1.80 26.36
C THR A 317 14.84 0.30 26.58
N SER A 318 13.73 -0.45 26.52
CA SER A 318 13.72 -1.88 26.82
C SER A 318 12.86 -2.68 25.86
N PHE A 319 13.49 -3.65 25.19
CA PHE A 319 12.87 -4.52 24.21
C PHE A 319 13.09 -6.00 24.53
N VAL A 320 12.23 -6.83 23.97
CA VAL A 320 12.40 -8.28 23.87
C VAL A 320 12.59 -8.62 22.40
N PHE A 321 13.68 -9.32 22.07
CA PHE A 321 13.84 -9.93 20.77
C PHE A 321 12.79 -11.04 20.57
N ALA A 322 11.88 -10.82 19.62
CA ALA A 322 10.72 -11.66 19.33
C ALA A 322 10.84 -12.40 17.98
N GLY A 323 12.00 -12.33 17.34
CA GLY A 323 12.23 -12.91 16.01
C GLY A 323 12.77 -14.34 15.99
N ARG A 324 12.76 -15.06 17.13
CA ARG A 324 13.20 -16.47 17.20
C ARG A 324 12.12 -17.37 16.62
N LYS A 325 12.52 -18.48 15.97
CA LYS A 325 11.57 -19.42 15.33
C LYS A 325 10.48 -19.93 16.27
N GLU A 326 10.84 -20.16 17.54
CA GLU A 326 9.93 -20.70 18.58
C GLU A 326 9.22 -19.61 19.38
N ASP A 327 9.50 -18.31 19.13
CA ASP A 327 8.75 -17.24 19.79
C ASP A 327 7.37 -17.15 19.15
N PRO A 328 6.26 -17.24 19.91
CA PRO A 328 4.91 -17.16 19.35
C PRO A 328 4.62 -15.81 18.69
N ARG A 329 5.39 -14.75 19.04
CA ARG A 329 5.33 -13.45 18.39
C ARG A 329 6.13 -13.40 17.08
N SER A 330 6.88 -14.43 16.72
CA SER A 330 7.55 -14.47 15.43
C SER A 330 6.50 -14.59 14.31
N LEU A 331 6.82 -14.01 13.15
CA LEU A 331 5.93 -14.12 12.00
C LEU A 331 6.02 -15.56 11.49
N PRO A 332 4.90 -16.19 11.09
CA PRO A 332 4.90 -17.55 10.57
C PRO A 332 5.37 -17.60 9.10
N THR A 333 6.43 -16.85 8.79
CA THR A 333 7.17 -16.94 7.53
C THR A 333 8.57 -16.35 7.67
N SER A 334 9.44 -16.66 6.73
CA SER A 334 10.82 -16.18 6.68
C SER A 334 11.06 -15.35 5.42
N TYR A 335 12.29 -14.88 5.22
CA TYR A 335 12.70 -14.16 4.01
C TYR A 335 11.95 -12.82 3.77
N TRP A 336 11.68 -12.09 4.85
CA TRP A 336 11.07 -10.77 4.83
C TRP A 336 11.96 -9.65 4.31
N ASN A 337 11.38 -8.79 3.47
CA ASN A 337 11.97 -7.54 3.05
C ASN A 337 10.89 -6.46 2.91
N TYR A 338 11.27 -5.19 3.04
CA TYR A 338 10.33 -4.05 2.99
C TYR A 338 9.17 -4.23 3.98
N MET A 339 9.51 -4.60 5.21
CA MET A 339 8.54 -4.83 6.29
C MET A 339 7.88 -3.51 6.66
N ASN A 340 6.56 -3.45 6.69
CA ASN A 340 5.80 -2.26 7.00
C ASN A 340 4.74 -2.56 8.03
N PHE A 341 4.57 -1.65 8.99
CA PHE A 341 3.41 -1.70 9.85
C PHE A 341 2.29 -0.80 9.30
N VAL A 342 1.06 -1.19 9.56
CA VAL A 342 -0.11 -0.35 9.36
C VAL A 342 -1.09 -0.65 10.48
N GLN A 343 -1.79 0.36 10.98
CA GLN A 343 -2.82 0.19 11.99
C GLN A 343 -4.15 0.57 11.39
N ASP A 344 -5.20 -0.13 11.73
CA ASP A 344 -6.55 0.30 11.40
C ASP A 344 -6.98 1.47 12.33
N ARG A 345 -8.23 1.92 12.23
CA ARG A 345 -8.76 3.01 13.07
C ARG A 345 -9.12 2.57 14.49
N GLU A 346 -9.18 1.27 14.75
CA GLU A 346 -9.41 0.68 16.05
C GLU A 346 -8.08 0.37 16.78
N GLY A 347 -6.94 0.62 16.10
CA GLY A 347 -5.59 0.39 16.62
C GLY A 347 -5.07 -1.03 16.40
N GLU A 348 -5.83 -1.89 15.70
CA GLU A 348 -5.39 -3.23 15.33
C GLU A 348 -4.16 -3.13 14.44
N LEU A 349 -3.11 -3.86 14.82
CA LEU A 349 -1.82 -3.76 14.17
C LEU A 349 -1.68 -4.82 13.08
N TYR A 350 -1.21 -4.39 11.92
CA TYR A 350 -0.90 -5.25 10.79
C TYR A 350 0.56 -5.06 10.39
N THR A 351 1.14 -6.11 9.83
CA THR A 351 2.40 -6.02 9.10
C THR A 351 2.26 -6.62 7.72
N TYR A 352 2.87 -5.97 6.75
CA TYR A 352 2.93 -6.45 5.38
C TYR A 352 4.29 -6.16 4.77
N GLY A 353 4.69 -7.02 3.85
CA GLY A 353 6.06 -7.01 3.35
C GLY A 353 6.25 -8.06 2.28
N ARG A 354 7.38 -7.95 1.60
CA ARG A 354 7.81 -8.95 0.64
C ARG A 354 8.29 -10.18 1.39
N ILE A 355 7.77 -11.33 1.04
CA ILE A 355 8.11 -12.64 1.59
C ILE A 355 8.65 -13.55 0.47
N ASN A 356 9.35 -14.62 0.84
CA ASN A 356 9.75 -15.64 -0.12
C ASN A 356 8.93 -16.90 0.08
N ILE A 357 8.29 -17.38 -0.98
CA ILE A 357 7.56 -18.63 -1.00
C ILE A 357 8.15 -19.48 -2.10
N ALA A 358 8.85 -20.56 -1.72
CA ALA A 358 9.49 -21.50 -2.63
C ALA A 358 10.40 -20.83 -3.69
N GLY A 359 11.15 -19.80 -3.28
CA GLY A 359 12.03 -19.05 -4.18
C GLY A 359 11.35 -17.87 -4.90
N LEU A 360 10.02 -17.76 -4.86
CA LEU A 360 9.28 -16.65 -5.47
C LEU A 360 9.03 -15.52 -4.46
N GLN A 361 9.21 -14.29 -4.93
CA GLN A 361 8.95 -13.09 -4.13
C GLN A 361 7.45 -12.76 -4.20
N SER A 362 6.77 -12.79 -3.05
CA SER A 362 5.34 -12.49 -2.93
C SER A 362 5.13 -11.42 -1.85
N TRP A 363 3.90 -10.94 -1.66
CA TRP A 363 3.56 -10.11 -0.50
C TRP A 363 2.78 -10.93 0.52
N GLY A 364 3.18 -10.83 1.79
CA GLY A 364 2.42 -11.34 2.92
C GLY A 364 1.72 -10.22 3.67
N LEU A 365 0.61 -10.55 4.33
CA LEU A 365 -0.13 -9.70 5.25
C LEU A 365 -0.40 -10.50 6.52
N TYR A 366 -0.17 -9.88 7.67
CA TYR A 366 -0.36 -10.50 8.97
C TYR A 366 -1.01 -9.48 9.90
N ARG A 367 -1.93 -9.96 10.74
CA ARG A 367 -2.58 -9.19 11.79
C ARG A 367 -2.02 -9.62 13.14
N TYR A 368 -1.66 -8.68 13.98
CA TYR A 368 -1.22 -8.95 15.34
C TYR A 368 -2.44 -9.06 16.23
N ASP A 369 -2.60 -10.21 16.88
CA ASP A 369 -3.58 -10.36 17.94
C ASP A 369 -2.93 -9.94 19.26
N THR A 370 -3.26 -8.74 19.72
CA THR A 370 -2.74 -8.19 20.98
C THR A 370 -3.10 -9.05 22.19
N SER A 371 -4.18 -9.84 22.14
CA SER A 371 -4.58 -10.65 23.30
C SER A 371 -3.76 -11.93 23.45
N SER A 372 -3.43 -12.59 22.33
CA SER A 372 -2.61 -13.80 22.31
C SER A 372 -1.13 -13.51 22.12
N HIS A 373 -0.79 -12.27 21.73
CA HIS A 373 0.54 -11.86 21.29
C HIS A 373 1.06 -12.66 20.09
N GLU A 374 0.18 -13.04 19.16
CA GLU A 374 0.54 -13.82 17.98
C GLU A 374 0.27 -13.08 16.67
N TRP A 375 0.96 -13.46 15.59
CA TRP A 375 0.65 -12.99 14.25
C TRP A 375 -0.22 -13.99 13.50
N GLU A 376 -1.42 -13.56 13.11
CA GLU A 376 -2.31 -14.29 12.21
C GLU A 376 -1.97 -13.95 10.76
N ALA A 377 -1.69 -14.95 9.92
CA ALA A 377 -1.51 -14.76 8.49
C ALA A 377 -2.85 -14.51 7.79
N LEU A 378 -2.95 -13.42 7.02
CA LEU A 378 -4.11 -13.04 6.23
C LEU A 378 -3.79 -13.21 4.74
N GLY A 379 -3.76 -14.46 4.30
CA GLY A 379 -3.35 -14.82 2.95
C GLY A 379 -4.03 -16.08 2.45
N GLY A 380 -3.69 -16.45 1.22
CA GLY A 380 -4.18 -17.66 0.59
C GLY A 380 -3.06 -18.55 0.08
N ASP A 381 -3.48 -19.71 -0.41
CA ASP A 381 -2.62 -20.75 -0.94
C ASP A 381 -2.42 -20.54 -2.46
N ALA A 382 -1.20 -20.16 -2.85
CA ALA A 382 -0.86 -19.94 -4.26
C ALA A 382 -1.07 -21.19 -5.14
N SER A 383 -1.08 -22.40 -4.58
CA SER A 383 -1.35 -23.62 -5.35
C SER A 383 -2.80 -23.67 -5.86
N LYS A 384 -3.75 -23.11 -5.08
CA LYS A 384 -5.15 -22.98 -5.50
C LYS A 384 -5.30 -21.98 -6.64
N LEU A 385 -4.59 -20.85 -6.58
CA LEU A 385 -4.53 -19.88 -7.69
C LEU A 385 -4.05 -20.55 -8.98
N VAL A 386 -2.93 -21.28 -8.92
CA VAL A 386 -2.36 -21.95 -10.10
C VAL A 386 -3.32 -23.00 -10.65
N ALA A 387 -3.99 -23.77 -9.78
CA ALA A 387 -5.00 -24.74 -10.19
C ALA A 387 -6.20 -24.06 -10.87
N ASN A 388 -6.69 -22.96 -10.30
CA ASN A 388 -7.80 -22.16 -10.85
C ASN A 388 -7.45 -21.59 -12.23
N GLY A 389 -6.28 -20.94 -12.36
CA GLY A 389 -5.80 -20.42 -13.64
C GLY A 389 -5.58 -21.51 -14.69
N LYS A 390 -5.10 -22.69 -14.30
CA LYS A 390 -4.98 -23.85 -15.21
C LYS A 390 -6.33 -24.36 -15.69
N ALA A 391 -7.35 -24.39 -14.82
CA ALA A 391 -8.68 -24.83 -15.17
C ALA A 391 -9.39 -23.85 -16.12
N ALA A 392 -9.28 -22.55 -15.85
CA ALA A 392 -9.90 -21.50 -16.67
C ALA A 392 -9.12 -21.22 -17.98
N HIS A 393 -7.80 -21.33 -17.96
CA HIS A 393 -6.91 -20.97 -19.07
C HIS A 393 -5.79 -22.02 -19.25
N PRO A 394 -6.08 -23.21 -19.82
CA PRO A 394 -5.10 -24.28 -19.96
C PRO A 394 -3.87 -23.86 -20.79
N ASP A 395 -4.06 -23.06 -21.84
CA ASP A 395 -2.97 -22.57 -22.68
C ASP A 395 -2.02 -21.62 -21.94
N TRP A 396 -2.56 -20.78 -21.05
CA TRP A 396 -1.76 -19.95 -20.15
C TRP A 396 -0.86 -20.83 -19.29
N SER A 397 -1.41 -21.85 -18.64
CA SER A 397 -0.64 -22.75 -17.79
C SER A 397 0.46 -23.51 -18.57
N ASN A 398 0.15 -23.92 -19.80
CA ASN A 398 1.10 -24.56 -20.69
C ASN A 398 2.22 -23.59 -21.10
N TYR A 399 1.90 -22.32 -21.33
CA TYR A 399 2.89 -21.27 -21.57
C TYR A 399 3.81 -21.08 -20.35
N LEU A 400 3.27 -21.03 -19.12
CA LEU A 400 4.09 -20.97 -17.91
C LEU A 400 5.07 -22.15 -17.85
N ILE A 401 4.56 -23.37 -18.02
CA ILE A 401 5.39 -24.59 -17.95
C ILE A 401 6.47 -24.60 -19.04
N ARG A 402 6.19 -24.05 -20.24
CA ARG A 402 7.18 -23.99 -21.34
C ARG A 402 8.27 -22.94 -21.12
N GLN A 403 7.91 -21.76 -20.61
CA GLN A 403 8.87 -20.66 -20.42
C GLN A 403 9.82 -20.94 -19.25
N VAL A 404 9.36 -21.70 -18.25
CA VAL A 404 10.17 -22.08 -17.10
C VAL A 404 10.62 -23.50 -17.27
N ARG A 405 11.89 -23.66 -17.63
CA ARG A 405 12.59 -24.94 -17.53
C ARG A 405 12.66 -25.35 -16.04
N GLY A 406 11.58 -25.87 -15.47
CA GLY A 406 11.47 -26.27 -14.08
C GLY A 406 10.04 -26.41 -13.57
N PRO A 407 9.82 -27.09 -12.43
CA PRO A 407 8.51 -27.15 -11.81
C PRO A 407 8.06 -25.75 -11.40
N VAL A 408 6.76 -25.44 -11.52
CA VAL A 408 6.19 -24.24 -10.90
C VAL A 408 6.35 -24.42 -9.39
N PRO A 409 7.16 -23.60 -8.70
CA PRO A 409 7.43 -23.81 -7.29
C PRO A 409 6.26 -23.23 -6.51
N VAL A 410 5.17 -23.98 -6.45
CA VAL A 410 4.03 -23.68 -5.58
C VAL A 410 4.09 -24.64 -4.42
N THR A 411 4.48 -24.13 -3.26
CA THR A 411 4.27 -24.81 -2.00
C THR A 411 2.96 -24.31 -1.41
N PRO A 412 2.09 -25.21 -0.90
CA PRO A 412 0.90 -24.79 -0.17
C PRO A 412 1.32 -24.05 1.10
N GLN A 413 1.31 -22.72 1.03
CA GLN A 413 1.57 -21.84 2.16
C GLN A 413 0.43 -20.80 2.21
N PRO A 414 -0.44 -20.85 3.24
CA PRO A 414 -1.65 -20.03 3.31
C PRO A 414 -1.35 -18.61 3.85
N ASN A 415 -0.28 -17.99 3.39
CA ASN A 415 0.22 -16.72 3.94
C ASN A 415 0.52 -15.68 2.84
N THR A 416 0.02 -15.91 1.63
CA THR A 416 0.25 -15.02 0.50
C THR A 416 -0.93 -14.07 0.31
N LEU A 417 -0.71 -12.76 0.44
CA LEU A 417 -1.70 -11.75 0.09
C LEU A 417 -1.72 -11.51 -1.43
N VAL A 418 -0.55 -11.21 -2.01
CA VAL A 418 -0.41 -10.94 -3.45
C VAL A 418 0.65 -11.87 -4.03
N TRP A 419 0.28 -12.54 -5.11
CA TRP A 419 1.14 -13.46 -5.82
C TRP A 419 1.19 -13.14 -7.31
N ALA A 420 2.40 -13.13 -7.85
CA ALA A 420 2.60 -13.19 -9.29
C ALA A 420 3.74 -14.14 -9.59
N TRP A 421 3.56 -14.88 -10.67
CA TRP A 421 4.60 -15.75 -11.16
C TRP A 421 5.65 -14.94 -11.93
N MET A 422 6.88 -14.94 -11.42
CA MET A 422 7.99 -14.10 -11.89
C MET A 422 9.27 -14.92 -12.08
N PRO A 423 9.30 -15.94 -12.94
CA PRO A 423 10.51 -16.73 -13.11
C PRO A 423 11.63 -15.87 -13.67
N ASN A 424 12.78 -15.88 -12.98
CA ASN A 424 13.96 -15.07 -13.31
C ASN A 424 13.79 -13.55 -13.19
N PHE A 425 12.65 -13.06 -12.69
CA PHE A 425 12.46 -11.63 -12.41
C PHE A 425 12.67 -11.34 -10.93
N TYR A 426 13.79 -10.67 -10.63
CA TYR A 426 14.09 -10.17 -9.30
C TYR A 426 13.45 -8.77 -9.11
N ASN A 427 12.80 -8.52 -7.96
CA ASN A 427 12.39 -7.19 -7.46
C ASN A 427 11.15 -6.46 -8.05
N PHE A 428 10.15 -7.12 -8.65
CA PHE A 428 9.00 -6.40 -9.24
C PHE A 428 7.71 -6.35 -8.39
N CYS A 429 7.70 -6.95 -7.21
CA CYS A 429 6.68 -6.73 -6.19
C CYS A 429 6.98 -5.43 -5.44
N ARG A 430 6.34 -4.31 -5.82
CA ARG A 430 6.50 -3.00 -5.18
C ARG A 430 5.17 -2.49 -4.64
N ALA A 431 5.20 -1.79 -3.52
CA ALA A 431 4.02 -1.28 -2.85
C ALA A 431 4.13 0.25 -2.70
N PRO A 432 4.08 1.02 -3.81
CA PRO A 432 3.99 2.48 -3.72
C PRO A 432 2.75 2.86 -2.88
N PHE A 433 1.62 2.22 -3.13
CA PHE A 433 0.47 2.28 -2.23
C PHE A 433 0.64 1.28 -1.08
N GLY A 434 0.52 -0.02 -1.35
CA GLY A 434 0.54 -1.06 -0.32
C GLY A 434 -0.83 -1.25 0.31
N ILE A 435 -0.95 -0.97 1.61
CA ILE A 435 -2.18 -1.16 2.39
C ILE A 435 -2.51 0.12 3.15
N TYR A 436 -3.76 0.57 3.06
CA TYR A 436 -4.28 1.70 3.84
C TYR A 436 -5.68 1.38 4.36
N PHE A 437 -6.10 2.11 5.38
CA PHE A 437 -7.48 2.12 5.84
C PHE A 437 -8.11 3.48 5.55
N ASP A 438 -9.31 3.47 4.99
CA ASP A 438 -10.05 4.69 4.71
C ASP A 438 -10.75 5.25 5.96
N ILE A 439 -11.51 6.35 5.82
CA ILE A 439 -12.22 6.99 6.94
C ILE A 439 -13.28 6.10 7.61
N THR A 440 -13.70 5.03 6.95
CA THR A 440 -14.70 4.05 7.44
C THR A 440 -14.07 2.81 8.05
N ASN A 441 -12.75 2.80 8.25
CA ASN A 441 -11.97 1.65 8.68
C ASN A 441 -11.94 0.48 7.68
N ARG A 442 -12.25 0.73 6.40
CA ARG A 442 -12.10 -0.27 5.35
C ARG A 442 -10.66 -0.37 4.90
N MET A 443 -10.15 -1.59 4.79
CA MET A 443 -8.82 -1.85 4.24
C MET A 443 -8.85 -1.77 2.71
N HIS A 444 -7.86 -1.12 2.12
CA HIS A 444 -7.61 -1.06 0.68
C HIS A 444 -6.20 -1.57 0.39
N VAL A 445 -6.09 -2.46 -0.60
CA VAL A 445 -4.83 -3.01 -1.09
C VAL A 445 -4.62 -2.52 -2.51
N ASN A 446 -3.46 -1.93 -2.78
CA ASN A 446 -3.00 -1.68 -4.14
C ASN A 446 -1.49 -1.92 -4.23
N MET A 447 -1.10 -2.87 -5.06
CA MET A 447 0.30 -3.28 -5.20
C MET A 447 0.65 -3.43 -6.66
N ARG A 448 1.80 -2.86 -7.03
CA ARG A 448 2.36 -3.04 -8.36
C ARG A 448 3.08 -4.38 -8.41
N ILE A 449 2.70 -5.22 -9.37
CA ILE A 449 3.32 -6.51 -9.61
C ILE A 449 3.61 -6.70 -11.10
N ARG A 450 4.65 -7.47 -11.38
CA ARG A 450 4.96 -8.00 -12.70
C ARG A 450 4.50 -9.45 -12.79
N GLY A 451 3.68 -9.80 -13.76
CA GLY A 451 3.14 -11.14 -13.87
C GLY A 451 2.67 -11.44 -15.27
N VAL A 452 2.20 -12.66 -15.50
CA VAL A 452 1.60 -13.04 -16.77
C VAL A 452 0.14 -12.62 -16.76
N GLY A 453 -0.24 -11.67 -17.62
CA GLY A 453 -1.62 -11.19 -17.74
C GLY A 453 -2.50 -12.09 -18.62
N GLU A 454 -3.73 -11.65 -18.89
CA GLU A 454 -4.74 -12.41 -19.67
C GLU A 454 -4.28 -12.79 -21.09
N SER A 455 -3.44 -11.97 -21.72
CA SER A 455 -2.88 -12.24 -23.06
C SER A 455 -1.77 -13.30 -23.06
N GLY A 456 -1.38 -13.81 -21.89
CA GLY A 456 -0.21 -14.68 -21.73
C GLY A 456 1.14 -13.93 -21.78
N GLN A 457 1.12 -12.60 -21.95
CA GLN A 457 2.34 -11.78 -21.92
C GLN A 457 2.70 -11.37 -20.49
N ILE A 458 4.00 -11.16 -20.26
CA ILE A 458 4.48 -10.58 -19.02
C ILE A 458 4.22 -9.07 -19.06
N ILE A 459 3.46 -8.59 -18.09
CA ILE A 459 3.09 -7.18 -17.96
C ILE A 459 3.42 -6.67 -16.55
N ASP A 460 3.65 -5.37 -16.45
CA ASP A 460 3.58 -4.65 -15.18
C ASP A 460 2.14 -4.15 -15.03
N SER A 461 1.48 -4.52 -13.94
CA SER A 461 0.15 -4.00 -13.60
C SER A 461 0.02 -3.80 -12.09
N HIS A 462 -1.16 -3.35 -11.67
CA HIS A 462 -1.53 -3.23 -10.26
C HIS A 462 -2.61 -4.24 -9.93
N VAL A 463 -2.52 -4.81 -8.73
CA VAL A 463 -3.70 -5.41 -8.11
C VAL A 463 -4.44 -4.35 -7.31
N TYR A 464 -5.77 -4.41 -7.28
CA TYR A 464 -6.58 -3.64 -6.34
C TYR A 464 -7.66 -4.53 -5.70
N ALA A 465 -7.81 -4.39 -4.38
CA ALA A 465 -8.92 -4.98 -3.64
C ALA A 465 -9.24 -4.14 -2.39
N TRP A 466 -10.43 -4.32 -1.84
CA TRP A 466 -10.81 -3.79 -0.54
C TRP A 466 -11.37 -4.88 0.37
N SER A 467 -11.37 -4.63 1.68
CA SER A 467 -11.84 -5.55 2.71
C SER A 467 -12.52 -4.79 3.86
N ASP A 468 -13.70 -5.26 4.26
CA ASP A 468 -14.50 -4.74 5.38
C ASP A 468 -14.28 -5.51 6.69
N ASP A 469 -13.54 -6.61 6.67
CA ASP A 469 -13.35 -7.53 7.81
C ASP A 469 -11.89 -7.63 8.25
N GLY A 470 -11.13 -6.56 8.00
CA GLY A 470 -9.74 -6.46 8.40
C GLY A 470 -8.81 -7.39 7.62
N GLY A 471 -9.15 -7.72 6.37
CA GLY A 471 -8.31 -8.49 5.45
C GLY A 471 -8.59 -9.99 5.43
N LYS A 472 -9.71 -10.47 5.99
CA LYS A 472 -10.08 -11.90 5.92
C LYS A 472 -10.72 -12.25 4.58
N THR A 473 -11.53 -11.35 4.04
CA THR A 473 -12.12 -11.45 2.70
C THR A 473 -11.85 -10.18 1.90
N PHE A 474 -11.85 -10.31 0.58
CA PHE A 474 -11.55 -9.20 -0.33
C PHE A 474 -12.55 -9.14 -1.48
N CYS A 475 -12.77 -7.92 -1.98
CA CYS A 475 -13.58 -7.65 -3.16
C CYS A 475 -12.84 -6.72 -4.13
N ARG A 476 -13.12 -6.84 -5.42
CA ARG A 476 -12.74 -5.84 -6.44
C ARG A 476 -13.54 -4.55 -6.27
N ALA A 477 -13.16 -3.50 -6.99
CA ALA A 477 -13.91 -2.24 -7.03
C ALA A 477 -15.35 -2.40 -7.56
N ASP A 478 -15.60 -3.44 -8.37
CA ASP A 478 -16.94 -3.78 -8.86
C ASP A 478 -17.79 -4.57 -7.83
N GLY A 479 -17.26 -4.83 -6.64
CA GLY A 479 -17.92 -5.62 -5.59
C GLY A 479 -17.75 -7.13 -5.72
N THR A 480 -17.13 -7.63 -6.79
CA THR A 480 -16.92 -9.07 -6.99
C THR A 480 -16.00 -9.63 -5.91
N PRO A 481 -16.41 -10.68 -5.19
CA PRO A 481 -15.56 -11.37 -4.22
C PRO A 481 -14.30 -11.94 -4.87
N LEU A 482 -13.19 -11.87 -4.14
CA LEU A 482 -11.88 -12.39 -4.54
C LEU A 482 -11.39 -13.46 -3.56
N ALA A 483 -10.83 -14.53 -4.11
CA ALA A 483 -10.02 -15.49 -3.39
C ALA A 483 -8.57 -14.98 -3.26
N LEU A 484 -7.92 -15.35 -2.15
CA LEU A 484 -6.51 -15.08 -1.92
C LEU A 484 -5.63 -16.24 -2.41
N PRO A 485 -4.40 -15.98 -2.89
CA PRO A 485 -3.79 -14.65 -3.06
C PRO A 485 -4.38 -13.86 -4.24
N LEU A 486 -4.30 -12.54 -4.17
CA LEU A 486 -4.60 -11.62 -5.27
C LEU A 486 -3.54 -11.73 -6.38
N THR A 487 -3.95 -11.58 -7.62
CA THR A 487 -3.02 -11.64 -8.77
C THR A 487 -3.48 -10.81 -9.96
N ILE A 488 -2.61 -10.65 -10.94
CA ILE A 488 -2.94 -10.16 -12.29
C ILE A 488 -3.04 -11.30 -13.32
N SER A 489 -2.74 -12.52 -12.87
CA SER A 489 -2.83 -13.69 -13.72
C SER A 489 -4.30 -14.08 -14.00
N PRO A 490 -4.56 -14.73 -15.15
CA PRO A 490 -5.90 -15.13 -15.54
C PRO A 490 -6.39 -16.32 -14.69
N ALA A 491 -6.68 -16.04 -13.42
CA ALA A 491 -7.30 -16.94 -12.46
C ALA A 491 -8.56 -16.21 -11.97
N PRO A 492 -9.74 -16.46 -12.55
CA PRO A 492 -10.93 -15.60 -12.41
C PRO A 492 -11.27 -15.16 -10.98
N ASP A 493 -11.19 -16.07 -10.01
CA ASP A 493 -11.54 -15.78 -8.62
C ASP A 493 -10.45 -14.99 -7.89
N HIS A 494 -9.21 -14.95 -8.42
CA HIS A 494 -8.06 -14.28 -7.83
C HIS A 494 -7.67 -13.01 -8.59
N ASN A 495 -8.20 -12.81 -9.80
CA ASN A 495 -7.79 -11.74 -10.70
C ASN A 495 -8.28 -10.39 -10.16
N ALA A 496 -7.32 -9.63 -9.65
CA ALA A 496 -7.47 -8.32 -9.07
C ALA A 496 -6.77 -7.26 -9.94
N ASP A 497 -6.38 -7.58 -11.18
CA ASP A 497 -5.76 -6.63 -12.10
C ASP A 497 -6.68 -5.41 -12.29
N VAL A 498 -6.16 -4.22 -12.02
CA VAL A 498 -6.91 -2.97 -12.19
C VAL A 498 -7.33 -2.73 -13.64
N ASN A 499 -6.54 -3.24 -14.59
CA ASN A 499 -6.77 -3.10 -16.01
C ASN A 499 -7.67 -4.21 -16.57
N SER A 500 -7.91 -5.26 -15.79
CA SER A 500 -8.95 -6.24 -16.07
C SER A 500 -10.27 -5.75 -15.49
N HIS A 501 -11.35 -5.97 -16.23
CA HIS A 501 -12.72 -5.66 -15.81
C HIS A 501 -12.96 -4.15 -15.63
N ASP A 502 -14.04 -3.78 -14.92
CA ASP A 502 -14.40 -2.38 -14.68
C ASP A 502 -13.68 -1.78 -13.45
N THR A 503 -12.63 -2.42 -12.92
CA THR A 503 -11.95 -1.99 -11.70
C THR A 503 -11.42 -0.57 -11.80
N LEU A 504 -10.68 -0.25 -12.88
CA LEU A 504 -10.14 1.08 -13.11
C LEU A 504 -11.26 2.13 -13.27
N LYS A 505 -12.31 1.81 -14.02
CA LYS A 505 -13.48 2.68 -14.21
C LYS A 505 -14.11 3.09 -12.87
N TRP A 506 -14.36 2.13 -11.99
CA TRP A 506 -14.97 2.40 -10.68
C TRP A 506 -14.02 3.12 -9.73
N TRP A 507 -12.74 2.79 -9.75
CA TRP A 507 -11.72 3.52 -9.00
C TRP A 507 -11.62 4.98 -9.44
N GLU A 508 -11.55 5.25 -10.74
CA GLU A 508 -11.47 6.63 -11.26
C GLU A 508 -12.72 7.44 -10.91
N LEU A 509 -13.91 6.84 -11.06
CA LEU A 509 -15.17 7.47 -10.67
C LEU A 509 -15.16 7.85 -9.18
N TRP A 510 -14.91 6.87 -8.31
CA TRP A 510 -14.90 7.05 -6.86
C TRP A 510 -13.86 8.09 -6.41
N THR A 511 -12.62 7.94 -6.86
CA THR A 511 -11.55 8.87 -6.47
C THR A 511 -11.75 10.28 -7.03
N SER A 512 -12.50 10.45 -8.12
CA SER A 512 -12.89 11.77 -8.61
C SER A 512 -13.84 12.50 -7.65
N LEU A 513 -14.75 11.77 -6.99
CA LEU A 513 -15.66 12.33 -5.99
C LEU A 513 -14.91 12.75 -4.72
N LEU A 514 -13.97 11.90 -4.27
CA LEU A 514 -13.12 12.24 -3.13
C LEU A 514 -12.28 13.50 -3.39
N LYS A 515 -11.75 13.64 -4.61
CA LYS A 515 -11.05 14.86 -5.03
C LYS A 515 -11.95 16.09 -5.06
N GLU A 516 -13.19 15.98 -5.53
CA GLU A 516 -14.17 17.08 -5.47
C GLU A 516 -14.47 17.48 -4.02
N ALA A 517 -14.52 16.52 -3.10
CA ALA A 517 -14.63 16.78 -1.67
C ALA A 517 -13.33 17.33 -1.02
N GLY A 518 -12.31 17.61 -1.82
CA GLY A 518 -11.06 18.22 -1.39
C GLY A 518 -10.05 17.25 -0.77
N TYR A 519 -10.18 15.94 -1.02
CA TYR A 519 -9.19 14.96 -0.58
C TYR A 519 -8.10 14.74 -1.62
N SER A 520 -6.85 14.63 -1.16
CA SER A 520 -5.75 14.10 -1.96
C SER A 520 -5.79 12.58 -1.96
N ILE A 521 -5.72 12.00 -3.16
CA ILE A 521 -5.78 10.56 -3.38
C ILE A 521 -4.48 10.07 -4.04
N PRO A 522 -3.86 9.00 -3.53
CA PRO A 522 -2.75 8.33 -4.20
C PRO A 522 -3.07 7.95 -5.65
N LYS A 523 -2.10 8.13 -6.55
CA LYS A 523 -2.22 7.70 -7.95
C LYS A 523 -1.89 6.21 -8.09
N PHE A 524 -2.53 5.55 -9.06
CA PHE A 524 -1.90 4.39 -9.71
C PHE A 524 -0.78 4.96 -10.59
N ASN A 525 0.49 4.74 -10.23
CA ASN A 525 1.66 5.22 -10.99
C ASN A 525 2.23 4.13 -11.91
#